data_AF-A0A074LIE8-F1
#
_entry.id   AF-A0A074LIE8-F1
#
_cell.length_a   1.000
_cell.length_b   1.000
_cell.length_c   1.000
_cell.angle_alpha   90.00
_cell.angle_beta   90.00
_cell.angle_gamma   90.00
#
_symmetry.space_group_name_H-M   'P 1'
#
loop_
_entity.id
_entity.type
_entity.pdbx_description
1 polymer ?
#
loop_
_entity_poly.entity_id
_entity_poly.type
_entity_poly.pdbx_seq_one_letter_code
_entity_poly.pdbx_strand_id
1 'polypeptide(L)'
;MIRIDRYITNQIHLKNIKDKIRSTLKEMGYHLAIDDAHEELHKLFGVPNPSISNSVGIQRHIFREFEFMRNRISMTPDVTWSTVFRINKQGGFCIVSYSNAENEIDQSRSNKTYEISLAIVTLEDATEEIDEIKNEFVKNIPEITDWKYVKHVNEHFHQLSKELSSPSYSESDFIVAKKLSDKKINQVVKMLKATGGGMLRRDFVMKLSEVKDIDEVIQTLIDLGIVKSEFAVICKKNSEQVNRVPNREIIDIMGDHGVKCKCGKPVNEEMVEEILSTTDMANKMMNGNNWMTINLIEVLDSLGILMDDILVNVSDGPDEIDAFVSISGRLLMFELKDSQFSMGHAYAFGGRVGIYRPTQGIIWATEGVAPEVKDHFTKVKPETKLHYIEGAESLYSVMEKMLNDIRWEIAEEVLRPILKESIFVYNLPGGIIEYFKTIVMESEEGEYEKQVAATNDY
;
A
#
# COMPACT_ATOMS: atom_id res chain seq x y z
N MET A 1 -1.98 -0.57 13.73
CA MET A 1 -1.74 0.18 12.47
C MET A 1 -2.75 1.31 12.40
N ILE A 2 -2.36 2.54 12.05
CA ILE A 2 -3.32 3.67 12.01
C ILE A 2 -4.29 3.50 10.84
N ARG A 3 -5.58 3.53 11.15
CA ARG A 3 -6.69 3.56 10.19
C ARG A 3 -7.30 4.94 10.18
N ILE A 4 -7.64 5.42 8.98
CA ILE A 4 -8.28 6.72 8.77
C ILE A 4 -9.52 6.51 7.93
N ASP A 5 -10.68 6.73 8.53
CA ASP A 5 -11.97 6.61 7.86
C ASP A 5 -12.67 7.95 7.81
N ARG A 6 -13.34 8.23 6.69
CA ARG A 6 -14.08 9.48 6.51
C ARG A 6 -15.50 9.22 6.03
N TYR A 7 -16.45 9.87 6.66
CA TYR A 7 -17.86 9.82 6.30
C TYR A 7 -18.39 11.23 6.13
N ILE A 8 -19.31 11.43 5.18
CA ILE A 8 -20.03 12.69 4.99
C ILE A 8 -21.53 12.42 4.91
N THR A 9 -22.34 13.37 5.37
CA THR A 9 -23.80 13.30 5.24
C THR A 9 -24.26 13.81 3.88
N ASN A 10 -25.53 13.64 3.57
CA ASN A 10 -26.20 14.50 2.59
C ASN A 10 -26.14 15.98 3.03
N GLN A 11 -26.38 16.90 2.08
CA GLN A 11 -26.54 18.32 2.40
C GLN A 11 -27.81 18.55 3.22
N ILE A 12 -27.71 19.31 4.30
CA ILE A 12 -28.82 19.57 5.24
C ILE A 12 -29.08 21.06 5.45
N HIS A 13 -30.35 21.39 5.65
CA HIS A 13 -30.81 22.75 5.94
C HIS A 13 -31.20 22.87 7.41
N LEU A 14 -30.20 23.08 8.27
CA LEU A 14 -30.44 23.11 9.70
C LEU A 14 -29.86 24.37 10.36
N LYS A 15 -30.73 25.11 11.06
CA LYS A 15 -30.30 26.16 12.00
C LYS A 15 -29.81 25.50 13.30
N ASN A 16 -28.76 26.06 13.89
CA ASN A 16 -28.15 25.56 15.13
C ASN A 16 -27.59 24.12 15.01
N ILE A 17 -27.11 23.75 13.82
CA ILE A 17 -26.45 22.46 13.56
C ILE A 17 -25.36 22.14 14.58
N LYS A 18 -24.53 23.13 14.93
CA LYS A 18 -23.50 23.01 15.97
C LYS A 18 -24.06 22.50 17.30
N ASP A 19 -25.14 23.13 17.78
CA ASP A 19 -25.70 22.79 19.10
C ASP A 19 -26.32 21.39 19.10
N LYS A 20 -26.98 20.99 18.00
CA LYS A 20 -27.49 19.62 17.84
C LYS A 20 -26.37 18.59 17.82
N ILE A 21 -25.28 18.83 17.09
CA ILE A 21 -24.13 17.91 17.07
C ILE A 21 -23.56 17.77 18.48
N ARG A 22 -23.37 18.89 19.19
CA ARG A 22 -22.83 18.88 20.55
C ARG A 22 -23.74 18.16 21.54
N SER A 23 -25.06 18.40 21.50
CA SER A 23 -26.00 17.73 22.40
C SER A 23 -26.02 16.23 22.15
N THR A 24 -26.10 15.80 20.88
CA THR A 24 -26.06 14.38 20.50
C THR A 24 -24.82 13.68 21.05
N LEU A 25 -23.63 14.26 20.82
CA LEU A 25 -22.38 13.66 21.29
C LEU A 25 -22.28 13.62 22.83
N LYS A 26 -22.75 14.67 23.52
CA LYS A 26 -22.78 14.71 24.99
C LYS A 26 -23.78 13.71 25.58
N GLU A 27 -24.92 13.51 24.95
CA GLU A 27 -25.92 12.49 25.34
C GLU A 27 -25.40 11.07 25.17
N MET A 28 -24.55 10.85 24.16
CA MET A 28 -23.79 9.60 23.99
C MET A 28 -22.65 9.42 25.01
N GLY A 29 -22.38 10.43 25.84
CA GLY A 29 -21.34 10.39 26.86
C GLY A 29 -19.95 10.80 26.37
N TYR A 30 -19.81 11.38 25.17
CA TYR A 30 -18.51 11.85 24.69
C TYR A 30 -18.13 13.21 25.32
N HIS A 31 -16.85 13.32 25.68
CA HIS A 31 -16.26 14.57 26.17
C HIS A 31 -15.68 15.39 25.01
N LEU A 32 -16.15 16.62 24.84
CA LEU A 32 -15.80 17.49 23.71
C LEU A 32 -14.75 18.51 24.16
N ALA A 33 -13.49 18.07 24.27
CA ALA A 33 -12.43 18.82 24.95
C ALA A 33 -12.23 20.25 24.40
N ILE A 34 -12.37 20.45 23.08
CA ILE A 34 -12.25 21.78 22.46
C ILE A 34 -13.40 22.68 22.86
N ASP A 35 -14.63 22.17 22.82
CA ASP A 35 -15.82 22.93 23.17
C ASP A 35 -15.84 23.28 24.65
N ASP A 36 -15.43 22.36 25.52
CA ASP A 36 -15.37 22.61 26.96
C ASP A 36 -14.27 23.64 27.30
N ALA A 37 -13.11 23.59 26.61
CA ALA A 37 -12.07 24.62 26.72
C ALA A 37 -12.55 26.00 26.21
N HIS A 38 -13.29 26.06 25.11
CA HIS A 38 -13.91 27.29 24.62
C HIS A 38 -14.89 27.86 25.65
N GLU A 39 -15.75 27.03 26.24
CA GLU A 39 -16.69 27.46 27.29
C GLU A 39 -15.98 28.01 28.53
N GLU A 40 -14.91 27.36 29.00
CA GLU A 40 -14.12 27.85 30.13
C GLU A 40 -13.39 29.16 29.82
N LEU A 41 -12.85 29.34 28.61
CA LEU A 41 -12.29 30.62 28.17
C LEU A 41 -13.36 31.72 28.16
N HIS A 42 -14.56 31.42 27.64
CA HIS A 42 -15.68 32.37 27.65
C HIS A 42 -16.06 32.80 29.08
N LYS A 43 -16.13 31.85 30.02
CA LYS A 43 -16.37 32.14 31.44
C LYS A 43 -15.27 33.02 32.02
N LEU A 44 -14.01 32.69 31.77
CA LEU A 44 -12.84 33.40 32.30
C LEU A 44 -12.77 34.85 31.82
N PHE A 45 -13.03 35.10 30.53
CA PHE A 45 -13.00 36.44 29.96
C PHE A 45 -14.29 37.23 30.13
N GLY A 46 -15.36 36.62 30.67
CA GLY A 46 -16.65 37.26 30.88
C GLY A 46 -17.29 37.79 29.59
N VAL A 47 -16.89 37.25 28.43
CA VAL A 47 -17.41 37.66 27.13
C VAL A 47 -18.58 36.73 26.79
N PRO A 48 -19.85 37.18 26.87
CA PRO A 48 -20.96 36.38 26.39
C PRO A 48 -20.73 36.11 24.91
N ASN A 49 -20.88 34.85 24.51
CA ASN A 49 -20.77 34.31 23.15
C ASN A 49 -21.08 35.40 22.11
N PRO A 50 -20.07 36.05 21.50
CA PRO A 50 -20.36 37.19 20.65
C PRO A 50 -21.01 36.64 19.39
N SER A 51 -22.33 36.79 19.28
CA SER A 51 -22.97 36.81 17.98
C SER A 51 -22.23 37.89 17.19
N ILE A 52 -21.47 37.46 16.17
CA ILE A 52 -20.45 38.24 15.43
C ILE A 52 -21.02 39.52 14.79
N SER A 53 -22.31 39.81 14.91
CA SER A 53 -22.91 40.89 14.17
C SER A 53 -22.62 42.31 14.66
N ASN A 54 -22.33 42.63 15.94
CA ASN A 54 -22.32 44.07 16.34
C ASN A 54 -21.61 44.51 17.64
N SER A 55 -20.37 44.08 17.98
CA SER A 55 -19.64 44.70 19.11
C SER A 55 -18.70 45.84 18.69
N VAL A 56 -18.87 47.00 19.32
CA VAL A 56 -18.05 48.23 19.18
C VAL A 56 -17.19 48.38 20.45
N GLY A 57 -15.87 48.54 20.28
CA GLY A 57 -14.93 48.83 21.39
C GLY A 57 -13.73 47.89 21.47
N ILE A 58 -12.89 48.07 22.50
CA ILE A 58 -11.58 47.41 22.77
C ILE A 58 -11.56 45.88 22.52
N GLN A 59 -12.70 45.20 22.68
CA GLN A 59 -12.88 43.80 22.30
C GLN A 59 -12.51 43.50 20.84
N ARG A 60 -12.67 44.46 19.92
CA ARG A 60 -12.38 44.31 18.48
C ARG A 60 -10.89 44.15 18.19
N HIS A 61 -9.99 44.65 19.03
CA HIS A 61 -8.54 44.54 18.80
C HIS A 61 -8.00 43.17 19.21
N ILE A 62 -8.42 42.68 20.39
CA ILE A 62 -8.12 41.32 20.84
C ILE A 62 -8.77 40.32 19.88
N PHE A 63 -10.05 40.50 19.52
CA PHE A 63 -10.70 39.63 18.53
C PHE A 63 -10.04 39.70 17.15
N ARG A 64 -9.52 40.86 16.71
CA ARG A 64 -8.79 40.98 15.45
C ARG A 64 -7.45 40.27 15.47
N GLU A 65 -6.73 40.28 16.58
CA GLU A 65 -5.49 39.49 16.70
C GLU A 65 -5.76 37.99 16.77
N PHE A 66 -6.84 37.58 17.46
CA PHE A 66 -7.31 36.20 17.48
C PHE A 66 -7.77 35.73 16.09
N GLU A 67 -8.57 36.53 15.38
CA GLU A 67 -8.94 36.31 13.97
C GLU A 67 -7.72 36.31 13.05
N PHE A 68 -6.76 37.22 13.26
CA PHE A 68 -5.53 37.31 12.47
C PHE A 68 -4.65 36.06 12.65
N MET A 69 -4.58 35.51 13.86
CA MET A 69 -3.90 34.23 14.12
C MET A 69 -4.67 33.04 13.54
N ARG A 70 -6.00 33.02 13.69
CA ARG A 70 -6.89 32.01 13.06
C ARG A 70 -6.78 32.00 11.54
N ASN A 71 -6.69 33.19 10.92
CA ASN A 71 -6.66 33.37 9.48
C ASN A 71 -5.24 33.21 8.87
N ARG A 72 -4.15 33.28 9.65
CA ARG A 72 -2.78 33.00 9.16
C ARG A 72 -2.41 31.52 9.11
N ILE A 73 -3.13 30.66 9.84
CA ILE A 73 -2.97 29.20 9.79
C ILE A 73 -3.85 28.59 8.67
N SER A 74 -4.60 29.43 7.95
CA SER A 74 -5.64 29.07 6.99
C SER A 74 -5.11 28.68 5.60
N MET A 75 -5.36 27.43 5.18
CA MET A 75 -5.42 27.05 3.76
C MET A 75 -6.64 26.19 3.38
N THR A 76 -7.67 26.06 4.23
CA THR A 76 -8.93 25.37 3.88
C THR A 76 -10.16 26.27 4.11
N PRO A 77 -10.71 26.89 3.04
CA PRO A 77 -11.72 27.95 3.15
C PRO A 77 -13.10 27.52 3.69
N ASP A 78 -13.44 26.23 3.72
CA ASP A 78 -14.86 25.83 3.77
C ASP A 78 -15.39 25.28 5.11
N VAL A 79 -14.51 24.94 6.06
CA VAL A 79 -14.93 24.37 7.36
C VAL A 79 -15.45 25.46 8.30
N THR A 80 -16.72 25.35 8.73
CA THR A 80 -17.42 26.34 9.56
C THR A 80 -17.27 26.08 11.07
N TRP A 81 -17.16 24.81 11.49
CA TRP A 81 -16.84 24.42 12.86
C TRP A 81 -16.33 22.98 12.88
N SER A 82 -15.48 22.67 13.86
CA SER A 82 -15.02 21.30 14.13
C SER A 82 -14.79 21.07 15.63
N THR A 83 -14.97 19.82 16.07
CA THR A 83 -14.58 19.35 17.40
C THR A 83 -13.92 17.97 17.31
N VAL A 84 -13.34 17.52 18.41
CA VAL A 84 -12.73 16.19 18.53
C VAL A 84 -13.11 15.55 19.85
N PHE A 85 -13.32 14.24 19.82
CA PHE A 85 -13.52 13.43 21.01
C PHE A 85 -12.84 12.08 20.87
N ARG A 86 -12.58 11.45 22.02
CA ARG A 86 -12.00 10.11 22.10
C ARG A 86 -13.11 9.06 21.90
N ILE A 87 -12.83 8.08 21.06
CA ILE A 87 -13.67 6.89 20.86
C ILE A 87 -13.49 5.97 22.07
N ASN A 88 -14.60 5.54 22.68
CA ASN A 88 -14.63 4.96 24.02
C ASN A 88 -14.10 3.52 24.05
N LYS A 89 -14.41 2.68 23.05
CA LYS A 89 -14.16 1.23 23.10
C LYS A 89 -12.83 0.82 22.47
N GLN A 90 -12.42 1.42 21.35
CA GLN A 90 -11.32 0.90 20.50
C GLN A 90 -10.04 1.74 20.50
N GLY A 91 -9.97 2.83 21.26
CA GLY A 91 -8.79 3.70 21.25
C GLY A 91 -8.65 4.45 19.92
N GLY A 92 -9.11 5.69 19.90
CA GLY A 92 -9.01 6.55 18.74
C GLY A 92 -9.62 7.92 18.96
N PHE A 93 -9.62 8.72 17.91
CA PHE A 93 -10.24 10.04 17.92
C PHE A 93 -11.21 10.15 16.74
N CYS A 94 -12.38 10.71 17.01
CA CYS A 94 -13.32 11.13 15.99
C CYS A 94 -13.31 12.65 15.93
N ILE A 95 -13.10 13.18 14.73
CA ILE A 95 -13.22 14.58 14.39
C ILE A 95 -14.57 14.75 13.73
N VAL A 96 -15.38 15.63 14.29
CA VAL A 96 -16.65 16.02 13.68
C VAL A 96 -16.52 17.43 13.21
N SER A 97 -16.85 17.68 11.94
CA SER A 97 -16.91 19.02 11.40
C SER A 97 -18.15 19.23 10.57
N TYR A 98 -18.54 20.49 10.39
CA TYR A 98 -19.48 20.84 9.34
C TYR A 98 -18.97 22.03 8.53
N SER A 99 -19.24 22.00 7.23
CA SER A 99 -18.88 23.03 6.25
C SER A 99 -20.14 23.57 5.58
N ASN A 100 -20.06 24.80 5.04
CA ASN A 100 -21.10 25.25 4.12
C ASN A 100 -20.90 24.48 2.81
N ALA A 101 -21.94 23.84 2.31
CA ALA A 101 -21.87 23.27 0.97
C ALA A 101 -22.13 24.42 -0.02
N GLU A 102 -21.08 25.07 -0.52
CA GLU A 102 -21.24 26.12 -1.54
C GLU A 102 -21.84 25.52 -2.81
N ASN A 103 -23.04 25.97 -3.19
CA ASN A 103 -23.49 25.92 -4.57
C ASN A 103 -23.06 27.25 -5.20
N GLU A 104 -22.10 27.22 -6.12
CA GLU A 104 -21.50 28.40 -6.79
C GLU A 104 -22.48 29.31 -7.55
N ILE A 105 -23.80 29.02 -7.59
CA ILE A 105 -24.69 29.60 -8.59
C ILE A 105 -25.77 30.56 -8.04
N ASP A 106 -26.03 30.64 -6.73
CA ASP A 106 -27.14 31.49 -6.27
C ASP A 106 -26.81 32.33 -5.02
N GLN A 107 -26.32 33.56 -5.26
CA GLN A 107 -26.06 34.57 -4.21
C GLN A 107 -27.34 35.22 -3.65
N SER A 108 -28.52 34.68 -3.96
CA SER A 108 -29.76 35.14 -3.36
C SER A 108 -29.93 34.56 -1.95
N ARG A 109 -29.93 35.45 -0.96
CA ARG A 109 -30.15 35.14 0.47
C ARG A 109 -31.41 34.27 0.65
N SER A 110 -31.29 32.98 0.95
CA SER A 110 -32.22 32.39 1.93
C SER A 110 -31.82 31.07 2.59
N ASN A 111 -31.12 30.11 1.97
CA ASN A 111 -30.94 28.80 2.64
C ASN A 111 -29.51 28.26 2.52
N LYS A 112 -28.71 28.49 3.57
CA LYS A 112 -27.42 27.79 3.69
C LYS A 112 -27.66 26.29 3.86
N THR A 113 -26.97 25.50 3.06
CA THR A 113 -26.81 24.06 3.24
C THR A 113 -25.53 23.78 3.99
N TYR A 114 -25.56 22.75 4.82
CA TYR A 114 -24.40 22.26 5.56
C TYR A 114 -24.15 20.80 5.20
N GLU A 115 -22.89 20.40 5.22
CA GLU A 115 -22.48 19.00 5.18
C GLU A 115 -21.76 18.68 6.49
N ILE A 116 -22.11 17.57 7.14
CA ILE A 116 -21.40 17.08 8.32
C ILE A 116 -20.42 16.02 7.86
N SER A 117 -19.19 16.08 8.36
CA SER A 117 -18.18 15.06 8.13
C SER A 117 -17.66 14.48 9.43
N LEU A 118 -17.48 13.17 9.45
CA LEU A 118 -16.74 12.44 10.47
C LEU A 118 -15.39 12.04 9.86
N ALA A 119 -14.29 12.38 10.52
CA ALA A 119 -12.98 11.83 10.21
C ALA A 119 -12.48 11.08 11.45
N ILE A 120 -12.23 9.79 11.30
CA ILE A 120 -11.89 8.88 12.39
C ILE A 120 -10.45 8.45 12.23
N VAL A 121 -9.68 8.53 13.31
CA VAL A 121 -8.30 8.06 13.39
C VAL A 121 -8.21 7.06 14.53
N THR A 122 -7.99 5.77 14.21
CA THR A 122 -7.98 4.67 15.17
C THR A 122 -6.78 3.75 14.95
N LEU A 123 -6.43 2.96 15.96
CA LEU A 123 -5.44 1.87 15.81
C LEU A 123 -6.10 0.51 15.52
N GLU A 124 -7.37 0.39 15.87
CA GLU A 124 -8.19 -0.82 15.73
C GLU A 124 -9.44 -0.54 14.90
N ASP A 125 -10.18 -1.62 14.57
CA ASP A 125 -11.47 -1.50 13.89
C ASP A 125 -12.49 -0.83 14.80
N ALA A 126 -13.01 0.32 14.35
CA ALA A 126 -14.02 1.08 15.09
C ALA A 126 -15.41 1.08 14.45
N THR A 127 -15.68 0.15 13.53
CA THR A 127 -16.90 0.15 12.72
C THR A 127 -18.17 0.17 13.56
N GLU A 128 -18.26 -0.66 14.61
CA GLU A 128 -19.45 -0.71 15.47
C GLU A 128 -19.72 0.62 16.20
N GLU A 129 -18.71 1.24 16.80
CA GLU A 129 -18.88 2.52 17.51
C GLU A 129 -19.15 3.67 16.53
N ILE A 130 -18.54 3.65 15.34
CA ILE A 130 -18.83 4.60 14.26
C ILE A 130 -20.28 4.44 13.79
N ASP A 131 -20.79 3.23 13.64
CA ASP A 131 -22.18 2.97 13.28
C ASP A 131 -23.15 3.45 14.36
N GLU A 132 -22.83 3.25 15.65
CA GLU A 132 -23.58 3.81 16.79
C GLU A 132 -23.65 5.35 16.68
N ILE A 133 -22.52 6.02 16.45
CA ILE A 133 -22.45 7.48 16.26
C ILE A 133 -23.32 7.92 15.08
N LYS A 134 -23.14 7.30 13.90
CA LYS A 134 -23.92 7.64 12.69
C LYS A 134 -25.42 7.51 12.92
N ASN A 135 -25.85 6.43 13.57
CA ASN A 135 -27.25 6.16 13.86
C ASN A 135 -27.84 7.19 14.84
N GLU A 136 -27.10 7.59 15.86
CA GLU A 136 -27.56 8.59 16.83
C GLU A 136 -27.61 9.99 16.20
N PHE A 137 -26.72 10.31 15.25
CA PHE A 137 -26.83 11.51 14.43
C PHE A 137 -28.10 11.50 13.57
N VAL A 138 -28.39 10.41 12.85
CA VAL A 138 -29.62 10.27 12.04
C VAL A 138 -30.88 10.42 12.90
N LYS A 139 -30.86 9.85 14.11
CA LYS A 139 -31.97 9.93 15.06
C LYS A 139 -32.23 11.35 15.59
N ASN A 140 -31.17 12.10 15.92
CA ASN A 140 -31.28 13.44 16.52
C ASN A 140 -31.27 14.59 15.49
N ILE A 141 -30.85 14.30 14.26
CA ILE A 141 -30.79 15.24 13.13
C ILE A 141 -31.51 14.58 11.94
N PRO A 142 -32.86 14.62 11.90
CA PRO A 142 -33.67 13.91 10.91
C PRO A 142 -33.42 14.31 9.46
N GLU A 143 -32.80 15.47 9.23
CA GLU A 143 -32.38 15.91 7.91
C GLU A 143 -31.22 15.06 7.34
N ILE A 144 -30.47 14.34 8.19
CA ILE A 144 -29.48 13.36 7.76
C ILE A 144 -30.23 12.08 7.38
N THR A 145 -30.23 11.77 6.09
CA THR A 145 -30.87 10.56 5.56
C THR A 145 -29.87 9.43 5.35
N ASP A 146 -28.60 9.77 5.11
CA ASP A 146 -27.56 8.79 4.80
C ASP A 146 -26.16 9.32 5.15
N TRP A 147 -25.24 8.38 5.34
CA TRP A 147 -23.81 8.61 5.50
C TRP A 147 -23.05 7.92 4.38
N LYS A 148 -22.32 8.72 3.59
CA LYS A 148 -21.47 8.21 2.53
C LYS A 148 -20.04 8.06 3.03
N TYR A 149 -19.47 6.86 2.90
CA TYR A 149 -18.03 6.66 3.06
C TYR A 149 -17.28 7.40 1.95
N VAL A 150 -16.33 8.25 2.34
CA VAL A 150 -15.49 9.03 1.43
C VAL A 150 -14.13 8.37 1.38
N LYS A 151 -13.97 7.44 0.44
CA LYS A 151 -12.66 6.99 0.03
C LYS A 151 -12.00 8.12 -0.76
N HIS A 152 -10.98 8.74 -0.19
CA HIS A 152 -10.11 9.62 -0.97
C HIS A 152 -9.32 8.72 -1.91
N VAL A 153 -9.65 8.77 -3.19
CA VAL A 153 -8.92 8.06 -4.25
C VAL A 153 -8.34 9.12 -5.15
N ASN A 154 -7.07 8.95 -5.52
CA ASN A 154 -6.43 9.83 -6.49
C ASN A 154 -7.21 9.77 -7.83
N GLU A 155 -7.47 10.91 -8.47
CA GLU A 155 -8.29 10.95 -9.69
C GLU A 155 -7.71 10.09 -10.82
N HIS A 156 -6.39 10.11 -11.01
CA HIS A 156 -5.72 9.27 -12.02
C HIS A 156 -5.89 7.78 -11.68
N PHE A 157 -5.71 7.40 -10.41
CA PHE A 157 -5.96 6.02 -9.98
C PHE A 157 -7.40 5.60 -10.26
N HIS A 158 -8.37 6.47 -9.94
CA HIS A 158 -9.77 6.17 -10.19
C HIS A 158 -10.09 6.00 -11.68
N GLN A 159 -9.48 6.82 -12.55
CA GLN A 159 -9.62 6.67 -13.99
C GLN A 159 -9.05 5.33 -14.48
N LEU A 160 -7.82 5.00 -14.08
CA LEU A 160 -7.17 3.74 -14.44
C LEU A 160 -7.92 2.50 -13.91
N SER A 161 -8.47 2.58 -12.69
CA SER A 161 -9.22 1.48 -12.07
C SER A 161 -10.53 1.11 -12.79
N LYS A 162 -11.03 1.94 -13.71
CA LYS A 162 -12.23 1.63 -14.51
C LYS A 162 -11.93 0.66 -15.64
N GLU A 163 -10.69 0.63 -16.11
CA GLU A 163 -10.25 -0.16 -17.27
C GLU A 163 -9.45 -1.40 -16.85
N LEU A 164 -8.88 -1.36 -15.64
CA LEU A 164 -8.03 -2.41 -15.09
C LEU A 164 -8.73 -3.16 -13.96
N SER A 165 -8.59 -4.48 -13.96
CA SER A 165 -9.07 -5.33 -12.89
C SER A 165 -8.05 -5.42 -11.74
N SER A 166 -8.55 -5.53 -10.51
CA SER A 166 -7.73 -5.85 -9.34
C SER A 166 -6.90 -7.11 -9.58
N PRO A 167 -5.67 -7.20 -9.03
CA PRO A 167 -4.82 -8.38 -9.17
C PRO A 167 -5.51 -9.64 -8.64
N SER A 168 -5.36 -10.75 -9.36
CA SER A 168 -5.92 -12.06 -8.97
C SER A 168 -4.85 -13.15 -9.16
N TYR A 169 -4.31 -13.64 -8.06
CA TYR A 169 -3.29 -14.68 -8.02
C TYR A 169 -3.73 -15.85 -7.14
N SER A 170 -3.28 -17.06 -7.49
CA SER A 170 -3.54 -18.26 -6.68
C SER A 170 -2.54 -18.39 -5.53
N GLU A 171 -2.87 -19.18 -4.51
CA GLU A 171 -1.93 -19.51 -3.42
C GLU A 171 -0.61 -20.09 -3.94
N SER A 172 -0.67 -20.91 -5.00
CA SER A 172 0.52 -21.45 -5.65
C SER A 172 1.43 -20.38 -6.28
N ASP A 173 0.84 -19.28 -6.76
CA ASP A 173 1.60 -18.17 -7.33
C ASP A 173 2.43 -17.47 -6.24
N PHE A 174 1.85 -17.23 -5.05
CA PHE A 174 2.56 -16.64 -3.90
C PHE A 174 3.71 -17.51 -3.39
N ILE A 175 3.49 -18.82 -3.27
CA ILE A 175 4.54 -19.76 -2.83
C ILE A 175 5.75 -19.72 -3.79
N VAL A 176 5.48 -19.73 -5.09
CA VAL A 176 6.52 -19.69 -6.13
C VAL A 176 7.24 -18.33 -6.13
N ALA A 177 6.50 -17.22 -6.08
CA ALA A 177 7.05 -15.87 -6.06
C ALA A 177 7.99 -15.66 -4.86
N LYS A 178 7.58 -16.12 -3.68
CA LYS A 178 8.40 -16.06 -2.46
C LYS A 178 9.69 -16.86 -2.58
N LYS A 179 9.65 -18.03 -3.22
CA LYS A 179 10.85 -18.83 -3.48
C LYS A 179 11.78 -18.17 -4.50
N LEU A 180 11.24 -17.46 -5.49
CA LEU A 180 12.02 -16.71 -6.48
C LEU A 180 12.68 -15.44 -5.90
N SER A 181 12.33 -15.02 -4.68
CA SER A 181 13.09 -13.99 -3.94
C SER A 181 14.47 -14.46 -3.51
N ASP A 182 14.70 -15.78 -3.39
CA ASP A 182 16.03 -16.30 -3.12
C ASP A 182 16.92 -16.12 -4.35
N LYS A 183 18.02 -15.38 -4.16
CA LYS A 183 18.95 -15.03 -5.23
C LYS A 183 19.51 -16.26 -5.96
N LYS A 184 19.80 -17.35 -5.25
CA LYS A 184 20.32 -18.58 -5.86
C LYS A 184 19.25 -19.24 -6.71
N ILE A 185 18.03 -19.37 -6.18
CA ILE A 185 16.89 -19.97 -6.91
C ILE A 185 16.59 -19.15 -8.17
N ASN A 186 16.50 -17.82 -8.06
CA ASN A 186 16.27 -16.93 -9.20
C ASN A 186 17.36 -17.08 -10.29
N GLN A 187 18.63 -17.11 -9.90
CA GLN A 187 19.76 -17.30 -10.82
C GLN A 187 19.67 -18.63 -11.58
N VAL A 188 19.33 -19.73 -10.89
CA VAL A 188 19.15 -21.06 -11.48
C VAL A 188 18.05 -21.03 -12.54
N VAL A 189 16.89 -20.42 -12.23
CA VAL A 189 15.75 -20.33 -13.15
C VAL A 189 16.07 -19.43 -14.35
N LYS A 190 16.74 -18.28 -14.14
CA LYS A 190 17.20 -17.39 -15.23
C LYS A 190 18.13 -18.12 -16.20
N MET A 191 19.09 -18.90 -15.68
CA MET A 191 20.03 -19.65 -16.51
C MET A 191 19.33 -20.74 -17.35
N LEU A 192 18.38 -21.47 -16.76
CA LEU A 192 17.58 -22.45 -17.51
C LEU A 192 16.73 -21.77 -18.59
N LYS A 193 16.06 -20.67 -18.26
CA LYS A 193 15.23 -19.90 -19.21
C LYS A 193 16.05 -19.39 -20.40
N ALA A 194 17.25 -18.88 -20.16
CA ALA A 194 18.15 -18.39 -21.21
C ALA A 194 18.58 -19.47 -22.22
N THR A 195 18.47 -20.75 -21.85
CA THR A 195 18.85 -21.86 -22.73
C THR A 195 17.72 -22.25 -23.71
N GLY A 196 16.46 -21.93 -23.42
CA GLY A 196 15.31 -22.05 -24.33
C GLY A 196 14.83 -23.47 -24.69
N GLY A 197 15.73 -24.43 -24.88
CA GLY A 197 15.43 -25.82 -25.30
C GLY A 197 15.60 -26.88 -24.20
N GLY A 198 16.04 -26.46 -23.02
CA GLY A 198 16.50 -27.34 -21.94
C GLY A 198 18.00 -27.63 -22.01
N MET A 199 18.56 -28.05 -20.88
CA MET A 199 19.99 -28.28 -20.70
C MET A 199 20.23 -29.62 -20.03
N LEU A 200 21.29 -30.34 -20.43
CA LEU A 200 21.68 -31.58 -19.74
C LEU A 200 22.02 -31.27 -18.28
N ARG A 201 21.49 -32.05 -17.33
CA ARG A 201 21.69 -31.84 -15.90
C ARG A 201 23.17 -31.74 -15.54
N ARG A 202 24.00 -32.62 -16.10
CA ARG A 202 25.45 -32.61 -15.86
C ARG A 202 26.09 -31.27 -16.25
N ASP A 203 25.72 -30.75 -17.42
CA ASP A 203 26.30 -29.53 -17.97
C ASP A 203 25.77 -28.32 -17.19
N PHE A 204 24.51 -28.40 -16.74
CA PHE A 204 23.85 -27.37 -15.94
C PHE A 204 24.51 -27.26 -14.56
N VAL A 205 24.71 -28.39 -13.86
CA VAL A 205 25.41 -28.46 -12.58
C VAL A 205 26.85 -27.95 -12.71
N MET A 206 27.56 -28.30 -13.79
CA MET A 206 28.91 -27.79 -14.05
C MET A 206 28.95 -26.27 -14.20
N LYS A 207 27.95 -25.63 -14.84
CA LYS A 207 27.88 -24.17 -14.98
C LYS A 207 27.57 -23.44 -13.67
N LEU A 208 26.98 -24.14 -12.70
CA LEU A 208 26.58 -23.58 -11.41
C LEU A 208 27.40 -24.18 -10.27
N SER A 209 28.65 -24.56 -10.52
CA SER A 209 29.53 -25.18 -9.51
C SER A 209 29.77 -24.31 -8.27
N GLU A 210 29.50 -23.01 -8.35
CA GLU A 210 29.59 -22.06 -7.23
C GLU A 210 28.35 -22.10 -6.31
N VAL A 211 27.22 -22.63 -6.79
CA VAL A 211 25.99 -22.77 -6.02
C VAL A 211 26.06 -24.04 -5.18
N LYS A 212 26.17 -23.86 -3.85
CA LYS A 212 26.08 -24.97 -2.89
C LYS A 212 24.71 -25.66 -3.00
N ASP A 213 24.71 -26.98 -2.87
CA ASP A 213 23.50 -27.82 -2.79
C ASP A 213 22.58 -27.69 -4.02
N ILE A 214 23.17 -27.52 -5.21
CA ILE A 214 22.44 -27.32 -6.47
C ILE A 214 21.42 -28.44 -6.76
N ASP A 215 21.70 -29.69 -6.40
CA ASP A 215 20.77 -30.79 -6.59
C ASP A 215 19.50 -30.65 -5.74
N GLU A 216 19.62 -30.14 -4.52
CA GLU A 216 18.48 -29.84 -3.64
C GLU A 216 17.66 -28.66 -4.19
N VAL A 217 18.34 -27.64 -4.72
CA VAL A 217 17.68 -26.50 -5.38
C VAL A 217 16.91 -26.97 -6.61
N ILE A 218 17.51 -27.83 -7.45
CA ILE A 218 16.84 -28.40 -8.62
C ILE A 218 15.61 -29.22 -8.20
N GLN A 219 15.75 -30.07 -7.18
CA GLN A 219 14.62 -30.86 -6.69
C GLN A 219 13.48 -29.97 -6.18
N THR A 220 13.81 -28.94 -5.40
CA THR A 220 12.85 -27.93 -4.94
C THR A 220 12.12 -27.27 -6.11
N LEU A 221 12.83 -26.91 -7.18
CA LEU A 221 12.23 -26.30 -8.37
C LEU A 221 11.33 -27.27 -9.15
N ILE A 222 11.64 -28.56 -9.14
CA ILE A 222 10.80 -29.62 -9.73
C ILE A 222 9.52 -29.78 -8.91
N ASP A 223 9.64 -29.85 -7.58
CA ASP A 223 8.51 -30.02 -6.67
C ASP A 223 7.53 -28.82 -6.73
N LEU A 224 8.06 -27.62 -6.96
CA LEU A 224 7.28 -26.39 -7.19
C LEU A 224 6.71 -26.29 -8.62
N GLY A 225 7.03 -27.23 -9.51
CA GLY A 225 6.58 -27.21 -10.90
C GLY A 225 7.17 -26.06 -11.73
N ILE A 226 8.30 -25.48 -11.31
CA ILE A 226 9.04 -24.42 -12.01
C ILE A 226 9.98 -25.03 -13.06
N VAL A 227 10.57 -26.18 -12.72
CA VAL A 227 11.44 -26.96 -13.60
C VAL A 227 10.79 -28.28 -13.92
N LYS A 228 10.88 -28.71 -15.16
CA LYS A 228 10.56 -30.09 -15.57
C LYS A 228 11.84 -30.82 -15.92
N SER A 229 11.92 -32.07 -15.48
CA SER A 229 12.96 -33.02 -15.83
C SER A 229 12.41 -34.02 -16.85
N GLU A 230 13.17 -34.26 -17.91
CA GLU A 230 12.87 -35.25 -18.94
C GLU A 230 14.16 -36.01 -19.27
N PHE A 231 14.06 -37.22 -19.81
CA PHE A 231 15.21 -38.05 -20.18
C PHE A 231 15.35 -38.10 -21.69
N ALA A 232 16.54 -37.76 -22.18
CA ALA A 232 16.90 -37.87 -23.57
C ALA A 232 17.76 -39.10 -23.85
N VAL A 233 17.39 -39.82 -24.90
CA VAL A 233 18.19 -40.92 -25.44
C VAL A 233 19.16 -40.35 -26.47
N ILE A 234 20.46 -40.47 -26.22
CA ILE A 234 21.54 -40.02 -27.10
C ILE A 234 22.21 -41.25 -27.73
N CYS A 235 22.29 -41.25 -29.06
CA CYS A 235 22.92 -42.32 -29.80
C CYS A 235 24.43 -42.37 -29.53
N LYS A 236 24.94 -43.50 -29.02
CA LYS A 236 26.38 -43.69 -28.73
C LYS A 236 27.27 -43.64 -29.97
N LYS A 237 26.72 -43.82 -31.17
CA LYS A 237 27.48 -43.86 -32.43
C LYS A 237 27.73 -42.47 -33.02
N ASN A 238 26.75 -41.58 -32.99
CA ASN A 238 26.81 -40.27 -33.66
C ASN A 238 26.45 -39.10 -32.75
N SER A 239 26.18 -39.35 -31.47
CA SER A 239 25.81 -38.34 -30.45
C SER A 239 24.56 -37.52 -30.77
N GLU A 240 23.73 -37.97 -31.72
CA GLU A 240 22.45 -37.33 -32.02
C GLU A 240 21.40 -37.72 -30.95
N GLN A 241 20.54 -36.76 -30.59
CA GLN A 241 19.36 -37.02 -29.77
C GLN A 241 18.36 -37.85 -30.59
N VAL A 242 18.00 -39.02 -30.06
CA VAL A 242 17.10 -39.99 -30.69
C VAL A 242 15.66 -39.74 -30.26
N ASN A 243 15.43 -39.57 -28.95
CA ASN A 243 14.11 -39.37 -28.39
C ASN A 243 14.18 -38.64 -27.04
N ARG A 244 13.04 -38.14 -26.55
CA ARG A 244 12.87 -37.51 -25.22
C ARG A 244 11.60 -38.06 -24.59
N VAL A 245 11.69 -38.45 -23.32
CA VAL A 245 10.58 -39.06 -22.56
C VAL A 245 10.51 -38.49 -21.14
N PRO A 246 9.34 -38.51 -20.47
CA PRO A 246 9.19 -37.87 -19.16
C PRO A 246 9.83 -38.64 -18.01
N ASN A 247 10.07 -39.95 -18.14
CA ASN A 247 10.74 -40.76 -17.14
C ASN A 247 11.54 -41.90 -17.79
N ARG A 248 12.44 -42.50 -17.02
CA ARG A 248 13.39 -43.48 -17.54
C ARG A 248 12.73 -44.82 -17.87
N GLU A 249 11.70 -45.20 -17.13
CA GLU A 249 10.97 -46.47 -17.29
C GLU A 249 10.38 -46.61 -18.69
N ILE A 250 9.95 -45.50 -19.30
CA ILE A 250 9.45 -45.50 -20.69
C ILE A 250 10.53 -45.94 -21.68
N ILE A 251 11.81 -45.61 -21.45
CA ILE A 251 12.90 -45.99 -22.34
C ILE A 251 13.08 -47.52 -22.34
N ASP A 252 12.98 -48.12 -21.16
CA ASP A 252 13.08 -49.58 -20.99
C ASP A 252 11.91 -50.28 -21.70
N ILE A 253 10.68 -49.81 -21.47
CA ILE A 253 9.48 -50.30 -22.16
C ILE A 253 9.64 -50.20 -23.68
N MET A 254 10.11 -49.06 -24.19
CA MET A 254 10.33 -48.86 -25.62
C MET A 254 11.36 -49.84 -26.19
N GLY A 255 12.47 -50.05 -25.47
CA GLY A 255 13.49 -51.02 -25.87
C GLY A 255 12.97 -52.45 -25.91
N ASP A 256 12.22 -52.86 -24.89
CA ASP A 256 11.61 -54.19 -24.78
C ASP A 256 10.56 -54.45 -25.88
N HIS A 257 9.89 -53.39 -26.36
CA HIS A 257 8.96 -53.44 -27.49
C HIS A 257 9.66 -53.29 -28.85
N GLY A 258 11.00 -53.34 -28.88
CA GLY A 258 11.79 -53.38 -30.11
C GLY A 258 12.03 -52.02 -30.78
N VAL A 259 11.80 -50.90 -30.08
CA VAL A 259 12.15 -49.58 -30.60
C VAL A 259 13.67 -49.44 -30.67
N LYS A 260 14.17 -49.03 -31.84
CA LYS A 260 15.59 -48.91 -32.13
C LYS A 260 15.98 -47.48 -32.51
N CYS A 261 17.20 -47.11 -32.16
CA CYS A 261 17.88 -45.93 -32.66
C CYS A 261 18.14 -46.06 -34.17
N LYS A 262 18.29 -44.93 -34.87
CA LYS A 262 18.71 -44.87 -36.29
C LYS A 262 20.01 -45.63 -36.57
N CYS A 263 20.87 -45.81 -35.56
CA CYS A 263 22.09 -46.59 -35.69
C CYS A 263 21.87 -48.13 -35.70
N GLY A 264 20.65 -48.58 -35.36
CA GLY A 264 20.24 -49.98 -35.33
C GLY A 264 20.22 -50.63 -33.94
N LYS A 265 20.75 -49.97 -32.90
CA LYS A 265 20.71 -50.47 -31.51
C LYS A 265 19.35 -50.21 -30.83
N PRO A 266 18.89 -51.07 -29.91
CA PRO A 266 17.74 -50.79 -29.04
C PRO A 266 17.91 -49.47 -28.27
N VAL A 267 16.83 -48.72 -28.06
CA VAL A 267 16.91 -47.41 -27.38
C VAL A 267 17.32 -47.50 -25.90
N ASN A 268 17.02 -48.61 -25.22
CA ASN A 268 17.45 -48.88 -23.85
C ASN A 268 18.95 -49.27 -23.73
N GLU A 269 19.63 -49.55 -24.85
CA GLU A 269 21.08 -49.77 -24.90
C GLU A 269 21.88 -48.50 -25.24
N GLU A 270 21.21 -47.40 -25.56
CA GLU A 270 21.85 -46.11 -25.90
C GLU A 270 22.27 -45.34 -24.63
N MET A 271 22.80 -44.12 -24.78
CA MET A 271 23.12 -43.26 -23.64
C MET A 271 21.85 -42.52 -23.19
N VAL A 272 21.58 -42.49 -21.89
CA VAL A 272 20.42 -41.76 -21.34
C VAL A 272 20.95 -40.61 -20.49
N GLU A 273 20.53 -39.40 -20.81
CA GLU A 273 20.90 -38.18 -20.10
C GLU A 273 19.63 -37.44 -19.63
N GLU A 274 19.70 -36.81 -18.46
CA GLU A 274 18.61 -35.99 -17.92
C GLU A 274 18.70 -34.57 -18.50
N ILE A 275 17.57 -34.04 -18.97
CA ILE A 275 17.41 -32.68 -19.48
C ILE A 275 16.46 -31.91 -18.57
N LEU A 276 16.94 -30.78 -18.07
CA LEU A 276 16.17 -29.83 -17.29
C LEU A 276 15.66 -28.70 -18.20
N SER A 277 14.41 -28.29 -18.02
CA SER A 277 13.83 -27.15 -18.75
C SER A 277 12.81 -26.40 -17.90
N THR A 278 12.54 -25.14 -18.22
CA THR A 278 11.51 -24.34 -17.55
C THR A 278 10.11 -24.79 -17.95
N THR A 279 9.16 -24.67 -17.02
CA THR A 279 7.73 -24.87 -17.28
C THR A 279 7.06 -23.56 -17.69
N ASP A 280 5.77 -23.64 -18.07
CA ASP A 280 4.97 -22.45 -18.35
C ASP A 280 4.80 -21.56 -17.11
N MET A 281 4.75 -22.15 -15.92
CA MET A 281 4.73 -21.42 -14.65
C MET A 281 6.01 -20.58 -14.48
N ALA A 282 7.19 -21.18 -14.72
CA ALA A 282 8.44 -20.43 -14.67
C ALA A 282 8.47 -19.30 -15.70
N ASN A 283 7.98 -19.55 -16.92
CA ASN A 283 7.91 -18.52 -17.95
C ASN A 283 6.98 -17.38 -17.53
N LYS A 284 5.78 -17.69 -17.01
CA LYS A 284 4.82 -16.71 -16.45
C LYS A 284 5.47 -15.85 -15.37
N MET A 285 6.16 -16.48 -14.40
CA MET A 285 6.78 -15.79 -13.26
C MET A 285 7.95 -14.90 -13.66
N MET A 286 8.76 -15.35 -14.61
CA MET A 286 9.96 -14.63 -15.05
C MET A 286 9.69 -13.62 -16.17
N ASN A 287 8.51 -13.61 -16.77
CA ASN A 287 8.11 -12.59 -17.76
C ASN A 287 7.59 -11.36 -17.03
N GLY A 288 8.02 -10.17 -17.46
CA GLY A 288 7.61 -8.90 -16.85
C GLY A 288 7.93 -8.79 -15.36
N ASN A 289 8.87 -9.60 -14.84
CA ASN A 289 9.15 -9.69 -13.40
C ASN A 289 7.91 -9.99 -12.53
N ASN A 290 6.93 -10.76 -13.04
CA ASN A 290 5.67 -11.07 -12.33
C ASN A 290 5.87 -11.59 -10.90
N TRP A 291 6.93 -12.37 -10.66
CA TRP A 291 7.26 -12.84 -9.31
C TRP A 291 7.50 -11.68 -8.32
N MET A 292 8.11 -10.58 -8.77
CA MET A 292 8.28 -9.37 -7.97
C MET A 292 6.92 -8.72 -7.70
N THR A 293 6.07 -8.57 -8.72
CA THR A 293 4.73 -7.99 -8.56
C THR A 293 3.91 -8.76 -7.52
N ILE A 294 3.94 -10.10 -7.55
CA ILE A 294 3.22 -10.93 -6.58
C ILE A 294 3.77 -10.73 -5.16
N ASN A 295 5.09 -10.70 -4.98
CA ASN A 295 5.70 -10.43 -3.67
C ASN A 295 5.38 -9.01 -3.15
N LEU A 296 5.34 -8.01 -4.04
CA LEU A 296 4.91 -6.65 -3.69
C LEU A 296 3.47 -6.68 -3.16
N ILE A 297 2.57 -7.40 -3.83
CA ILE A 297 1.18 -7.54 -3.41
C ILE A 297 1.08 -8.25 -2.05
N GLU A 298 1.81 -9.35 -1.83
CA GLU A 298 1.82 -10.06 -0.54
C GLU A 298 2.25 -9.12 0.61
N VAL A 299 3.28 -8.30 0.36
CA VAL A 299 3.73 -7.30 1.34
C VAL A 299 2.69 -6.19 1.54
N LEU A 300 2.08 -5.67 0.48
CA LEU A 300 1.05 -4.64 0.59
C LEU A 300 -0.19 -5.14 1.36
N ASP A 301 -0.65 -6.36 1.06
CA ASP A 301 -1.79 -7.01 1.72
C ASP A 301 -1.51 -7.25 3.22
N SER A 302 -0.35 -7.81 3.55
CA SER A 302 0.08 -7.98 4.96
C SER A 302 0.22 -6.65 5.70
N LEU A 303 0.51 -5.56 4.99
CA LEU A 303 0.54 -4.20 5.52
C LEU A 303 -0.82 -3.49 5.46
N GLY A 304 -1.92 -4.21 5.20
CA GLY A 304 -3.29 -3.72 5.28
C GLY A 304 -3.73 -2.85 4.11
N ILE A 305 -3.10 -2.98 2.94
CA ILE A 305 -3.56 -2.36 1.70
C ILE A 305 -4.51 -3.33 0.98
N LEU A 306 -5.71 -2.84 0.65
CA LEU A 306 -6.73 -3.66 0.00
C LEU A 306 -6.36 -3.91 -1.48
N MET A 307 -6.73 -5.07 -2.02
CA MET A 307 -6.48 -5.40 -3.43
C MET A 307 -7.11 -4.40 -4.41
N ASP A 308 -8.26 -3.83 -4.06
CA ASP A 308 -8.94 -2.80 -4.86
C ASP A 308 -8.22 -1.45 -4.88
N ASP A 309 -7.20 -1.29 -4.02
CA ASP A 309 -6.30 -0.13 -3.99
C ASP A 309 -4.98 -0.40 -4.72
N ILE A 310 -4.87 -1.52 -5.43
CA ILE A 310 -3.67 -1.92 -6.17
C ILE A 310 -4.03 -2.14 -7.64
N LEU A 311 -3.33 -1.46 -8.54
CA LEU A 311 -3.36 -1.71 -9.98
C LEU A 311 -1.98 -2.22 -10.39
N VAL A 312 -1.93 -3.26 -11.22
CA VAL A 312 -0.67 -3.87 -11.69
C VAL A 312 -0.63 -3.95 -13.20
N ASN A 313 0.59 -3.98 -13.76
CA ASN A 313 0.84 -4.08 -15.20
C ASN A 313 0.02 -3.04 -15.99
N VAL A 314 0.04 -1.80 -15.50
CA VAL A 314 -0.72 -0.69 -16.06
C VAL A 314 -0.08 -0.31 -17.39
N SER A 315 -0.84 -0.46 -18.47
CA SER A 315 -0.44 -0.03 -19.81
C SER A 315 -1.25 1.18 -20.22
N ASP A 316 -0.57 2.31 -20.42
CA ASP A 316 -1.16 3.54 -20.93
C ASP A 316 -0.34 4.00 -22.14
N GLY A 317 -0.86 3.67 -23.33
CA GLY A 317 -0.14 3.87 -24.58
C GLY A 317 1.15 3.04 -24.66
N PRO A 318 2.33 3.65 -24.89
CA PRO A 318 3.61 2.95 -24.94
C PRO A 318 4.23 2.71 -23.55
N ASP A 319 3.66 3.31 -22.50
CA ASP A 319 4.21 3.24 -21.15
C ASP A 319 3.63 2.04 -20.40
N GLU A 320 4.52 1.26 -19.79
CA GLU A 320 4.19 0.15 -18.90
C GLU A 320 4.62 0.55 -17.49
N ILE A 321 3.72 0.48 -16.52
CA ILE A 321 3.97 0.75 -15.10
C ILE A 321 3.68 -0.50 -14.32
N ASP A 322 4.65 -0.94 -13.53
CA ASP A 322 4.56 -2.24 -12.84
C ASP A 322 3.42 -2.25 -11.82
N ALA A 323 3.28 -1.18 -11.01
CA ALA A 323 2.11 -1.02 -10.16
C ALA A 323 1.80 0.43 -9.77
N PHE A 324 0.51 0.71 -9.52
CA PHE A 324 0.03 1.86 -8.78
C PHE A 324 -0.68 1.41 -7.51
N VAL A 325 -0.49 2.15 -6.42
CA VAL A 325 -1.20 1.92 -5.16
C VAL A 325 -1.84 3.21 -4.67
N SER A 326 -3.12 3.16 -4.31
CA SER A 326 -3.83 4.30 -3.72
C SER A 326 -3.92 4.19 -2.20
N ILE A 327 -3.52 5.24 -1.49
CA ILE A 327 -3.63 5.29 -0.03
C ILE A 327 -4.18 6.65 0.37
N SER A 328 -5.47 6.69 0.73
CA SER A 328 -6.16 7.90 1.19
C SER A 328 -5.89 9.13 0.32
N GLY A 329 -6.00 8.97 -1.00
CA GLY A 329 -5.84 10.03 -2.00
C GLY A 329 -4.40 10.22 -2.49
N ARG A 330 -3.42 9.57 -1.84
CA ARG A 330 -2.03 9.56 -2.29
C ARG A 330 -1.81 8.46 -3.31
N LEU A 331 -1.06 8.80 -4.35
CA LEU A 331 -0.69 7.87 -5.41
C LEU A 331 0.76 7.44 -5.23
N LEU A 332 0.97 6.14 -5.09
CA LEU A 332 2.29 5.50 -5.07
C LEU A 332 2.48 4.83 -6.42
N MET A 333 3.62 5.09 -7.07
CA MET A 333 3.99 4.46 -8.35
C MET A 333 5.21 3.58 -8.15
N PHE A 334 5.14 2.33 -8.58
CA PHE A 334 6.20 1.34 -8.44
C PHE A 334 6.85 1.02 -9.78
N GLU A 335 8.16 0.88 -9.74
CA GLU A 335 8.98 0.38 -10.83
C GLU A 335 9.86 -0.77 -10.31
N LEU A 336 9.72 -1.94 -10.93
CA LEU A 336 10.29 -3.20 -10.52
C LEU A 336 11.35 -3.64 -11.53
N LYS A 337 12.54 -4.01 -11.03
CA LYS A 337 13.61 -4.57 -11.86
C LYS A 337 14.27 -5.76 -11.20
N ASP A 338 14.25 -6.89 -11.91
CA ASP A 338 14.98 -8.09 -11.55
C ASP A 338 16.46 -8.04 -12.02
N SER A 339 17.09 -6.87 -11.80
CA SER A 339 18.49 -6.54 -12.10
C SER A 339 18.83 -5.20 -11.44
N GLN A 340 20.02 -4.68 -11.71
CA GLN A 340 20.35 -3.30 -11.33
C GLN A 340 19.45 -2.28 -12.04
N PHE A 341 19.01 -1.25 -11.32
CA PHE A 341 18.31 -0.10 -11.89
C PHE A 341 19.30 0.92 -12.48
N SER A 342 19.32 1.04 -13.81
CA SER A 342 20.29 1.86 -14.56
C SER A 342 19.75 3.24 -14.94
N MET A 343 20.63 4.11 -15.48
CA MET A 343 20.24 5.42 -16.03
C MET A 343 19.21 5.35 -17.16
N GLY A 344 19.24 4.29 -17.98
CA GLY A 344 18.24 4.10 -19.03
C GLY A 344 16.83 3.98 -18.45
N HIS A 345 16.72 3.24 -17.34
CA HIS A 345 15.45 3.10 -16.61
C HIS A 345 15.06 4.42 -15.92
N ALA A 346 16.02 5.16 -15.38
CA ALA A 346 15.79 6.42 -14.69
C ALA A 346 15.11 7.48 -15.57
N TYR A 347 15.51 7.60 -16.84
CA TYR A 347 14.86 8.55 -17.76
C TYR A 347 13.40 8.18 -18.04
N ALA A 348 13.12 6.90 -18.31
CA ALA A 348 11.75 6.42 -18.53
C ALA A 348 10.88 6.57 -17.27
N PHE A 349 11.43 6.25 -16.11
CA PHE A 349 10.75 6.44 -14.82
C PHE A 349 10.50 7.93 -14.52
N GLY A 350 11.50 8.79 -14.72
CA GLY A 350 11.36 10.24 -14.52
C GLY A 350 10.31 10.88 -15.43
N GLY A 351 10.21 10.42 -16.69
CA GLY A 351 9.14 10.82 -17.60
C GLY A 351 7.75 10.48 -17.05
N ARG A 352 7.56 9.24 -16.59
CA ARG A 352 6.30 8.79 -15.98
C ARG A 352 6.00 9.54 -14.67
N VAL A 353 7.00 9.80 -13.82
CA VAL A 353 6.82 10.67 -12.64
C VAL A 353 6.28 12.05 -13.04
N GLY A 354 6.77 12.64 -14.14
CA GLY A 354 6.27 13.92 -14.64
C GLY A 354 4.84 13.89 -15.17
N ILE A 355 4.43 12.77 -15.79
CA ILE A 355 3.10 12.56 -16.36
C ILE A 355 2.06 12.30 -15.26
N TYR A 356 2.30 11.28 -14.42
CA TYR A 356 1.33 10.81 -13.43
C TYR A 356 1.39 11.58 -12.11
N ARG A 357 2.48 12.31 -11.87
CA ARG A 357 2.72 13.12 -10.66
C ARG A 357 2.38 12.36 -9.37
N PRO A 358 2.91 11.14 -9.18
CA PRO A 358 2.62 10.38 -7.98
C PRO A 358 3.16 11.14 -6.76
N THR A 359 2.50 10.97 -5.62
CA THR A 359 2.98 11.54 -4.35
C THR A 359 4.29 10.87 -3.94
N GLN A 360 4.41 9.57 -4.23
CA GLN A 360 5.59 8.76 -3.93
C GLN A 360 5.98 7.93 -5.16
N GLY A 361 7.27 7.89 -5.48
CA GLY A 361 7.83 7.03 -6.51
C GLY A 361 8.74 5.99 -5.86
N ILE A 362 8.49 4.71 -6.12
CA ILE A 362 9.20 3.60 -5.50
C ILE A 362 9.92 2.82 -6.58
N ILE A 363 11.24 2.67 -6.43
CA ILE A 363 12.06 1.83 -7.30
C ILE A 363 12.49 0.62 -6.48
N TRP A 364 12.10 -0.58 -6.92
CA TRP A 364 12.55 -1.83 -6.32
C TRP A 364 13.40 -2.61 -7.30
N ALA A 365 14.68 -2.81 -6.95
CA ALA A 365 15.66 -3.47 -7.79
C ALA A 365 16.41 -4.56 -7.03
N THR A 366 16.45 -5.78 -7.58
CA THR A 366 17.06 -6.94 -6.90
C THR A 366 18.59 -6.86 -6.77
N GLU A 367 19.25 -6.09 -7.65
CA GLU A 367 20.70 -5.82 -7.59
C GLU A 367 21.02 -4.36 -7.23
N GLY A 368 20.04 -3.63 -6.71
CA GLY A 368 20.17 -2.25 -6.25
C GLY A 368 20.05 -1.19 -7.35
N VAL A 369 20.22 0.08 -6.96
CA VAL A 369 20.08 1.24 -7.83
C VAL A 369 21.44 1.88 -8.06
N ALA A 370 21.80 2.09 -9.33
CA ALA A 370 23.12 2.62 -9.67
C ALA A 370 23.33 4.03 -9.06
N PRO A 371 24.52 4.35 -8.52
CA PRO A 371 24.77 5.62 -7.83
C PRO A 371 24.43 6.86 -8.65
N GLU A 372 24.74 6.83 -9.95
CA GLU A 372 24.46 7.92 -10.88
C GLU A 372 22.95 8.22 -11.05
N VAL A 373 22.08 7.23 -10.81
CA VAL A 373 20.62 7.42 -10.81
C VAL A 373 20.18 8.22 -9.60
N LYS A 374 20.71 7.87 -8.42
CA LYS A 374 20.43 8.61 -7.17
C LYS A 374 20.93 10.06 -7.28
N ASP A 375 22.12 10.25 -7.86
CA ASP A 375 22.66 11.58 -8.16
C ASP A 375 21.80 12.36 -9.15
N HIS A 376 21.29 11.70 -10.20
CA HIS A 376 20.40 12.31 -11.19
C HIS A 376 19.12 12.83 -10.53
N PHE A 377 18.41 12.01 -9.78
CA PHE A 377 17.18 12.44 -9.13
C PHE A 377 17.41 13.48 -8.03
N THR A 378 18.56 13.44 -7.35
CA THR A 378 18.97 14.49 -6.40
C THR A 378 19.18 15.84 -7.08
N LYS A 379 19.64 15.85 -8.34
CA LYS A 379 19.81 17.07 -9.15
C LYS A 379 18.49 17.58 -9.73
N VAL A 380 17.66 16.67 -10.25
CA VAL A 380 16.37 17.02 -10.85
C VAL A 380 15.36 17.48 -9.79
N LYS A 381 15.42 16.90 -8.59
CA LYS A 381 14.51 17.17 -7.45
C LYS A 381 13.04 17.16 -7.88
N PRO A 382 12.52 16.00 -8.32
CA PRO A 382 11.09 15.89 -8.60
C PRO A 382 10.27 16.25 -7.35
N GLU A 383 9.06 16.77 -7.55
CA GLU A 383 8.12 17.03 -6.45
C GLU A 383 7.72 15.73 -5.73
N THR A 384 7.73 14.62 -6.46
CA THR A 384 7.53 13.27 -5.94
C THR A 384 8.65 12.85 -4.99
N LYS A 385 8.30 12.35 -3.81
CA LYS A 385 9.25 11.75 -2.86
C LYS A 385 9.65 10.36 -3.35
N LEU A 386 10.94 10.16 -3.59
CA LEU A 386 11.46 8.91 -4.13
C LEU A 386 12.01 7.97 -3.05
N HIS A 387 11.72 6.69 -3.19
CA HIS A 387 12.20 5.60 -2.34
C HIS A 387 12.90 4.52 -3.17
N TYR A 388 13.94 3.94 -2.59
CA TYR A 388 14.73 2.89 -3.22
C TYR A 388 14.72 1.65 -2.34
N ILE A 389 14.29 0.53 -2.91
CA ILE A 389 14.32 -0.79 -2.28
C ILE A 389 15.37 -1.60 -3.03
N GLU A 390 16.44 -1.96 -2.33
CA GLU A 390 17.59 -2.68 -2.90
C GLU A 390 17.61 -4.09 -2.30
N GLY A 391 17.45 -5.10 -3.14
CA GLY A 391 17.29 -6.49 -2.71
C GLY A 391 15.83 -6.87 -2.42
N ALA A 392 15.55 -8.18 -2.36
CA ALA A 392 14.21 -8.69 -2.07
C ALA A 392 13.94 -8.75 -0.56
N GLU A 393 14.98 -8.94 0.24
CA GLU A 393 14.98 -9.02 1.69
C GLU A 393 14.59 -7.71 2.39
N SER A 394 14.80 -6.57 1.72
CA SER A 394 14.49 -5.24 2.26
C SER A 394 13.07 -4.77 1.96
N LEU A 395 12.32 -5.50 1.11
CA LEU A 395 11.00 -5.08 0.64
C LEU A 395 10.05 -4.82 1.81
N TYR A 396 9.86 -5.79 2.72
CA TYR A 396 8.90 -5.67 3.80
C TYR A 396 9.22 -4.49 4.73
N SER A 397 10.44 -4.43 5.26
CA SER A 397 10.82 -3.42 6.27
C SER A 397 10.83 -2.00 5.72
N VAL A 398 11.25 -1.81 4.47
CA VAL A 398 11.19 -0.48 3.82
C VAL A 398 9.75 -0.08 3.52
N MET A 399 8.92 -1.01 3.05
CA MET A 399 7.49 -0.77 2.80
C MET A 399 6.73 -0.44 4.07
N GLU A 400 6.93 -1.21 5.14
CA GLU A 400 6.30 -0.98 6.44
C GLU A 400 6.59 0.43 6.97
N LYS A 401 7.88 0.80 7.00
CA LYS A 401 8.29 2.15 7.42
C LYS A 401 7.67 3.23 6.55
N MET A 402 7.77 3.08 5.22
CA MET A 402 7.24 4.07 4.28
C MET A 402 5.72 4.24 4.42
N LEU A 403 4.97 3.15 4.51
CA LEU A 403 3.52 3.20 4.66
C LEU A 403 3.11 3.79 6.00
N ASN A 404 3.85 3.52 7.07
CA ASN A 404 3.63 4.15 8.37
C ASN A 404 3.89 5.66 8.30
N ASP A 405 5.00 6.11 7.70
CA ASP A 405 5.27 7.53 7.49
C ASP A 405 4.13 8.22 6.71
N ILE A 406 3.65 7.60 5.63
CA ILE A 406 2.53 8.11 4.83
C ILE A 406 1.26 8.23 5.67
N ARG A 407 0.92 7.19 6.45
CA ARG A 407 -0.26 7.20 7.33
C ARG A 407 -0.19 8.29 8.39
N TRP A 408 0.99 8.53 8.95
CA TRP A 408 1.21 9.63 9.89
C TRP A 408 1.06 11.00 9.24
N GLU A 409 1.62 11.19 8.05
CA GLU A 409 1.46 12.44 7.29
C GLU A 409 -0.04 12.68 6.97
N ILE A 410 -0.80 11.64 6.62
CA ILE A 410 -2.26 11.76 6.41
C ILE A 410 -2.99 12.08 7.72
N ALA A 411 -2.63 11.41 8.83
CA ALA A 411 -3.23 11.68 10.14
C ALA A 411 -3.00 13.13 10.56
N GLU A 412 -1.79 13.66 10.35
CA GLU A 412 -1.46 15.08 10.58
C GLU A 412 -2.32 16.02 9.73
N GLU A 413 -2.52 15.71 8.45
CA GLU A 413 -3.37 16.49 7.55
C GLU A 413 -4.83 16.48 7.98
N VAL A 414 -5.35 15.31 8.38
CA VAL A 414 -6.73 15.13 8.85
C VAL A 414 -6.98 15.80 10.19
N LEU A 415 -5.98 15.80 11.09
CA LEU A 415 -6.05 16.49 12.37
C LEU A 415 -5.77 18.00 12.25
N ARG A 416 -5.23 18.49 11.13
CA ARG A 416 -4.92 19.92 10.93
C ARG A 416 -6.09 20.88 11.17
N PRO A 417 -7.34 20.59 10.78
CA PRO A 417 -8.48 21.45 11.08
C PRO A 417 -8.72 21.65 12.58
N ILE A 418 -8.35 20.71 13.45
CA ILE A 418 -8.42 20.87 14.90
C ILE A 418 -7.54 22.03 15.37
N LEU A 419 -6.36 22.22 14.75
CA LEU A 419 -5.46 23.35 15.04
C LEU A 419 -6.14 24.70 14.78
N LYS A 420 -7.11 24.76 13.85
CA LYS A 420 -7.87 25.97 13.51
C LYS A 420 -8.77 26.44 14.65
N GLU A 421 -9.34 25.49 15.40
CA GLU A 421 -10.29 25.76 16.48
C GLU A 421 -9.65 25.76 17.88
N SER A 422 -8.52 25.08 18.08
CA SER A 422 -7.79 25.08 19.36
C SER A 422 -6.99 26.38 19.54
N ILE A 423 -7.67 27.45 19.90
CA ILE A 423 -7.03 28.72 20.28
C ILE A 423 -6.48 28.54 21.71
N PHE A 424 -5.15 28.46 21.82
CA PHE A 424 -4.35 28.38 23.06
C PHE A 424 -4.11 26.99 23.70
N VAL A 425 -2.81 26.66 23.70
CA VAL A 425 -2.06 25.71 24.54
C VAL A 425 -2.20 24.22 24.21
N TYR A 426 -1.04 23.63 23.94
CA TYR A 426 -0.76 22.27 23.45
C TYR A 426 -0.99 22.09 21.95
N ASN A 427 0.07 21.66 21.26
CA ASN A 427 0.00 21.07 19.92
C ASN A 427 -0.84 19.80 20.04
N LEU A 428 -2.16 19.92 20.17
CA LEU A 428 -3.06 18.80 20.48
C LEU A 428 -2.96 17.70 19.43
N PRO A 429 -2.89 17.98 18.11
CA PRO A 429 -2.54 16.97 17.11
C PRO A 429 -1.19 16.33 17.37
N GLY A 430 -0.14 17.12 17.65
CA GLY A 430 1.16 16.57 18.04
C GLY A 430 1.08 15.68 19.28
N GLY A 431 0.30 16.06 20.29
CA GLY A 431 0.07 15.26 21.50
C GLY A 431 -0.72 13.97 21.21
N ILE A 432 -1.72 14.02 20.33
CA ILE A 432 -2.47 12.85 19.85
C ILE A 432 -1.55 11.91 19.07
N ILE A 433 -0.72 12.47 18.19
CA ILE A 433 0.25 11.74 17.39
C ILE A 433 1.29 11.08 18.28
N GLU A 434 1.88 11.83 19.20
CA GLU A 434 2.85 11.29 20.16
C GLU A 434 2.20 10.23 21.05
N TYR A 435 0.95 10.42 21.50
CA TYR A 435 0.20 9.39 22.24
C TYR A 435 0.07 8.09 21.44
N PHE A 436 -0.32 8.17 20.17
CA PHE A 436 -0.39 6.99 19.30
C PHE A 436 0.98 6.37 19.03
N LYS A 437 2.04 7.19 18.85
CA LYS A 437 3.42 6.68 18.68
C LYS A 437 3.87 5.91 19.91
N THR A 438 3.61 6.45 21.11
CA THR A 438 3.93 5.77 22.38
C THR A 438 3.24 4.41 22.48
N ILE A 439 1.93 4.33 22.16
CA ILE A 439 1.21 3.05 22.18
C ILE A 439 1.79 2.05 21.19
N VAL A 440 2.11 2.49 19.96
CA VAL A 440 2.70 1.60 18.95
C VAL A 440 4.06 1.07 19.41
N MET A 441 4.93 1.96 19.91
CA MET A 441 6.25 1.56 20.43
C MET A 441 6.15 0.60 21.63
N GLU A 442 5.24 0.85 22.58
CA GLU A 442 5.01 -0.02 23.74
C GLU A 442 4.46 -1.40 23.32
N SER A 443 3.65 -1.46 22.25
CA SER A 443 3.14 -2.73 21.73
C SER A 443 4.22 -3.57 21.03
N GLU A 444 5.14 -2.93 20.31
CA GLU A 444 6.26 -3.59 19.63
C GLU A 444 7.30 -4.14 20.62
N GLU A 445 7.64 -3.38 21.68
CA GLU A 445 8.55 -3.86 22.74
C GLU A 445 7.95 -5.04 23.53
N GLY A 446 6.65 -4.99 23.82
CA GLY A 446 5.94 -6.07 24.53
C GLY A 446 5.83 -7.38 23.73
N GLU A 447 5.78 -7.33 22.40
CA GLU A 447 5.85 -8.52 21.54
C GLU A 447 7.27 -9.08 21.44
N TYR A 448 8.29 -8.22 21.39
CA TYR A 448 9.69 -8.64 21.40
C TYR A 448 10.05 -9.36 22.70
N GLU A 449 9.65 -8.84 23.87
CA GLU A 449 9.89 -9.50 25.16
C GLU A 449 9.16 -10.84 25.27
N LYS A 450 7.97 -10.99 24.69
CA LYS A 450 7.25 -12.27 24.64
C LYS A 450 7.92 -13.28 23.71
N GLN A 451 8.47 -12.85 22.57
CA GLN A 451 9.24 -13.71 21.68
C GLN A 451 10.59 -14.13 22.29
N VAL A 452 11.26 -13.24 23.03
CA VAL A 452 12.51 -13.54 23.76
C VAL A 452 12.24 -14.45 24.97
N ALA A 453 11.10 -14.29 25.66
CA ALA A 453 10.69 -15.21 26.72
C ALA A 453 10.37 -16.61 26.16
N ALA A 454 9.65 -16.69 25.03
CA ALA A 454 9.29 -17.95 24.38
C ALA A 454 10.49 -18.71 23.78
N THR A 455 11.59 -18.03 23.48
CA THR A 455 12.83 -18.64 22.96
C THR A 455 13.82 -19.05 24.06
N ASN A 456 13.64 -18.57 25.30
CA ASN A 456 14.45 -18.97 26.46
C ASN A 456 13.85 -20.15 27.25
N ASP A 457 12.66 -20.63 26.88
CA ASP A 457 11.99 -21.80 27.46
C ASP A 457 12.17 -23.10 26.63
N TYR A 458 13.16 -23.15 25.72
CA TYR A 458 13.56 -24.35 24.95
C TYR A 458 15.00 -24.79 25.21
#